data_AF-A0A822GLP8-F1
#
_entry.id   AF-A0A822GLP8-F1
#
_cell.length_a   1.000
_cell.length_b   1.000
_cell.length_c   1.000
_cell.angle_alpha   90.00
_cell.angle_beta   90.00
_cell.angle_gamma   90.00
#
_symmetry.space_group_name_H-M   'P 1'
#
loop_
_entity.id
_entity.type
_entity.pdbx_description
1 polymer ?
#
loop_
_entity_poly.entity_id
_entity_poly.type
_entity_poly.pdbx_seq_one_letter_code
_entity_poly.pdbx_strand_id
1 'polypeptide(L)' 'AKAQWSFSASGNSFAFTRQHDEDSSVAWTTNLDIYTVDLRTAGQPTVCITCENIATDTDPSYSPTDENLLVYRSHSVPG' A
#
# COMPACT_ATOMS: atom_id res chain seq x y z
N ALA A 1 -12.45 -5.71 -11.49
CA ALA A 1 -11.08 -5.41 -11.03
C ALA A 1 -11.15 -4.91 -9.60
N LYS A 2 -10.26 -5.36 -8.71
CA LYS A 2 -10.16 -4.79 -7.35
C LYS A 2 -9.40 -3.46 -7.42
N ALA A 3 -9.75 -2.51 -6.56
CA ALA A 3 -9.09 -1.22 -6.51
C ALA A 3 -7.67 -1.37 -5.94
N GLN A 4 -6.71 -0.61 -6.47
CA GLN A 4 -5.34 -0.51 -5.94
C GLN A 4 -5.22 0.60 -4.89
N TRP A 5 -6.33 0.92 -4.24
CA TRP A 5 -6.45 1.95 -3.23
C TRP A 5 -7.71 1.75 -2.38
N SER A 6 -7.68 2.26 -1.15
CA SER A 6 -8.82 2.24 -0.23
C SER A 6 -8.72 3.37 0.78
N PHE A 7 -9.85 3.97 1.13
CA PHE A 7 -9.98 4.82 2.32
C PHE A 7 -10.36 3.97 3.53
N SER A 8 -9.99 4.41 4.73
CA SER A 8 -10.56 3.90 5.98
C SER A 8 -12.03 4.33 6.11
N ALA A 9 -12.80 3.70 6.99
CA ALA A 9 -14.23 3.99 7.11
C ALA A 9 -14.49 5.46 7.51
N SER A 10 -13.61 6.05 8.32
CA SER A 10 -13.63 7.48 8.68
C SER A 10 -13.07 8.42 7.61
N GLY A 11 -12.40 7.89 6.57
CA GLY A 11 -11.71 8.69 5.55
C GLY A 11 -10.42 9.37 6.02
N ASN A 12 -9.98 9.09 7.25
CA ASN A 12 -8.78 9.69 7.84
C ASN A 12 -7.49 9.01 7.38
N SER A 13 -7.57 7.80 6.85
CA SER A 13 -6.41 7.08 6.33
C SER A 13 -6.69 6.62 4.91
N PHE A 14 -5.65 6.65 4.09
CA PHE A 14 -5.70 6.20 2.71
C PHE A 14 -4.56 5.23 2.46
N ALA A 15 -4.88 4.11 1.83
CA ALA A 15 -3.94 3.08 1.44
C ALA A 15 -3.94 2.98 -0.07
N PHE A 16 -2.76 2.77 -0.67
CA PHE A 16 -2.62 2.60 -2.11
C PHE A 16 -1.41 1.73 -2.43
N THR A 17 -1.49 1.06 -3.58
CA THR A 17 -0.38 0.27 -4.12
C THR A 17 0.50 1.15 -4.98
N ARG A 18 1.82 1.01 -4.81
CA ARG A 18 2.82 1.73 -5.60
C ARG A 18 3.93 0.77 -5.98
N GLN A 19 4.41 0.92 -7.22
CA GLN A 19 5.67 0.31 -7.64
C GLN A 19 6.82 1.05 -6.98
N HIS A 20 7.56 0.35 -6.11
CA HIS A 20 8.69 0.91 -5.41
C HIS A 20 9.98 0.21 -5.81
N ASP A 21 10.94 1.04 -6.22
CA ASP A 21 12.35 0.69 -6.32
C ASP A 21 13.09 1.76 -5.51
N GLU A 22 13.79 1.36 -4.44
CA GLU A 22 14.63 2.28 -3.66
C GLU A 22 15.88 2.71 -4.45
N ASP A 23 16.37 1.84 -5.33
CA ASP A 23 17.50 2.11 -6.22
C ASP A 23 17.01 2.16 -7.67
N SER A 24 17.07 3.34 -8.30
CA SER A 24 16.67 3.58 -9.69
C SER A 24 17.53 2.86 -10.75
N SER A 25 18.25 1.81 -10.35
CA SER A 25 19.16 1.03 -11.19
C SER A 25 18.45 -0.04 -12.03
N VAL A 26 17.18 -0.35 -11.70
CA VAL A 26 16.38 -1.33 -12.44
C VAL A 26 15.23 -0.62 -13.14
N ALA A 27 15.26 -0.60 -14.48
CA ALA A 27 14.22 0.06 -15.29
C ALA A 27 12.87 -0.69 -15.27
N TRP A 28 12.81 -1.86 -14.64
CA TRP A 28 11.65 -2.74 -14.58
C TRP A 28 11.71 -3.54 -13.28
N THR A 29 10.89 -3.18 -12.30
CA THR A 29 10.66 -3.97 -11.09
C THR A 29 9.21 -4.44 -11.06
N THR A 30 8.96 -5.67 -10.66
CA THR A 30 7.61 -6.19 -10.39
C THR A 30 7.22 -6.04 -8.91
N ASN A 31 8.10 -5.43 -8.11
CA ASN A 31 7.86 -5.13 -6.71
C ASN A 31 6.74 -4.09 -6.59
N LEU A 32 5.66 -4.48 -5.92
CA LEU A 32 4.53 -3.60 -5.61
C LEU A 32 4.36 -3.61 -4.09
N ASP A 33 4.31 -2.41 -3.55
CA ASP A 33 4.20 -2.19 -2.11
C ASP A 33 2.92 -1.44 -1.77
N ILE A 34 2.40 -1.72 -0.58
CA ILE A 34 1.31 -0.98 0.02
C ILE A 34 1.87 0.16 0.85
N TYR A 35 1.37 1.36 0.55
CA TYR A 35 1.64 2.57 1.29
C TYR A 35 0.37 3.04 1.96
N THR A 36 0.52 3.67 3.12
CA THR A 36 -0.54 4.37 3.84
C THR A 36 -0.18 5.84 4.01
N VAL A 37 -1.21 6.67 4.14
CA VAL A 37 -1.07 8.08 4.48
C VAL A 37 -2.17 8.47 5.43
N ASP A 38 -1.80 9.28 6.43
CA ASP A 38 -2.74 9.94 7.31
C ASP A 38 -3.21 11.25 6.67
N LEU A 39 -4.52 11.38 6.50
CA LEU A 39 -5.17 12.50 5.85
C LEU A 39 -5.69 13.56 6.84
N ARG A 40 -5.54 13.34 8.15
CA ARG A 40 -5.96 14.30 9.19
C ARG A 40 -5.12 15.59 9.15
N THR A 41 -3.92 15.53 8.59
CA THR A 41 -3.01 16.67 8.49
C THR A 41 -2.39 16.71 7.09
N ALA A 42 -2.38 17.89 6.48
CA ALA A 42 -1.76 18.06 5.17
C ALA A 42 -0.22 17.88 5.26
N GLY A 43 0.37 17.28 4.23
CA GLY A 43 1.82 17.12 4.11
C GLY A 43 2.41 15.97 4.94
N GLN A 44 1.60 15.07 5.47
CA GLN A 44 2.11 13.85 6.11
C GLN A 44 2.83 12.95 5.09
N PRO A 45 3.96 12.34 5.47
CA PRO A 45 4.66 11.42 4.59
C PRO A 45 3.84 10.14 4.38
N THR A 46 4.02 9.51 3.22
CA THR A 46 3.50 8.16 2.99
C THR A 46 4.36 7.15 3.73
N VAL A 47 3.73 6.26 4.49
CA VAL A 47 4.38 5.18 5.22
C VAL A 47 4.26 3.90 4.42
N CYS A 48 5.38 3.25 4.13
CA CYS A 48 5.37 1.93 3.52
C CYS A 48 5.13 0.86 4.59
N ILE A 49 4.24 -0.11 4.31
CA ILE A 49 3.90 -1.17 5.26
C ILE A 49 4.30 -2.59 4.80
N THR A 50 4.70 -2.76 3.54
CA THR A 50 5.10 -4.06 2.96
C THR A 50 6.51 -4.09 2.36
N CYS A 51 7.29 -3.02 2.48
CA CYS A 51 8.61 -2.84 1.82
C CYS A 51 9.62 -3.95 2.12
N GLU A 52 9.45 -4.64 3.24
CA GLU A 52 10.30 -5.77 3.61
C GLU A 52 10.02 -7.02 2.74
N ASN A 53 8.84 -7.09 2.12
CA ASN A 53 8.45 -8.15 1.22
C ASN A 53 8.75 -7.75 -0.23
N ILE A 54 9.88 -8.23 -0.76
CA ILE A 54 10.27 -8.00 -2.15
C ILE A 54 9.41 -8.87 -3.07
N ALA A 55 8.15 -8.49 -3.27
CA ALA A 55 7.17 -9.21 -4.06
C ALA A 55 6.03 -8.28 -4.51
N THR A 56 4.93 -8.86 -5.03
CA THR A 56 3.81 -8.09 -5.57
C THR A 56 2.65 -8.04 -4.58
N ASP A 57 2.66 -7.06 -3.67
CA ASP A 57 1.59 -6.82 -2.71
C ASP A 57 0.57 -5.81 -3.27
N THR A 58 -0.71 -6.19 -3.30
CA THR A 58 -1.77 -5.50 -4.06
C THR A 58 -3.11 -5.51 -3.34
N ASP A 59 -4.11 -4.85 -3.94
CA ASP A 59 -5.51 -4.88 -3.49
C ASP A 59 -5.71 -4.46 -2.01
N PRO A 60 -5.19 -3.31 -1.56
CA PRO A 60 -5.42 -2.84 -0.20
C PRO A 60 -6.90 -2.53 0.02
N SER A 61 -7.44 -2.96 1.17
CA SER A 61 -8.82 -2.71 1.57
C SER A 61 -8.90 -2.52 3.08
N TYR A 62 -9.31 -1.33 3.51
CA TYR A 62 -9.60 -1.11 4.93
C TYR A 62 -10.87 -1.87 5.33
N SER A 63 -10.93 -2.23 6.61
CA SER A 63 -12.16 -2.75 7.22
C SER A 63 -13.22 -1.66 7.31
N PRO A 64 -14.49 -1.97 7.01
CA PRO A 64 -15.58 -1.02 7.16
C PRO A 64 -15.99 -0.82 8.64
N THR A 65 -15.49 -1.64 9.57
CA THR A 65 -15.90 -1.62 10.99
C THR A 65 -14.74 -1.38 11.95
N ASP A 66 -13.49 -1.60 11.53
CA ASP A 66 -12.30 -1.40 12.35
C ASP A 66 -11.32 -0.49 11.61
N GLU A 67 -11.11 0.72 12.12
CA GLU A 67 -10.24 1.74 11.50
C GLU A 67 -8.78 1.31 11.42
N ASN A 68 -8.34 0.36 12.24
CA ASN A 68 -6.94 -0.07 12.29
C ASN A 68 -6.66 -1.33 11.47
N LEU A 69 -7.70 -1.92 10.87
CA LEU A 69 -7.56 -3.14 10.11
C LEU A 69 -7.48 -2.84 8.61
N LEU A 70 -6.35 -3.17 8.01
CA LEU A 70 -6.11 -3.15 6.58
C LEU A 70 -5.82 -4.58 6.12
N VAL A 71 -6.55 -5.06 5.13
CA VAL A 71 -6.25 -6.32 4.45
C VAL A 71 -5.70 -6.03 3.06
N TYR A 72 -4.78 -6.88 2.59
CA TYR A 72 -4.18 -6.78 1.27
C TYR A 72 -3.91 -8.18 0.74
N ARG A 73 -3.67 -8.29 -0.56
CA ARG A 73 -3.17 -9.51 -1.19
C ARG A 73 -1.65 -9.49 -1.12
N SER A 74 -1.08 -10.46 -0.42
CA SER A 74 0.38 -10.65 -0.38
C SER A 74 0.83 -11.75 -1.33
N HIS A 75 1.93 -11.52 -2.04
CA HIS A 75 2.64 -12.55 -2.80
C HIS A 75 3.98 -12.85 -2.14
N SER A 76 4.45 -14.10 -2.25
CA SER A 76 5.71 -14.55 -1.63
C SER A 76 6.86 -14.71 -2.62
N VAL A 77 6.63 -14.41 -3.90
CA VAL A 77 7.61 -14.56 -4.99
C VAL A 77 7.55 -13.29 -5.84
N PRO A 78 8.71 -12.66 -6.16
CA PRO A 78 8.78 -11.61 -7.17
C PRO A 78 8.28 -12.14 -8.53
N GLY A 79 7.49 -11.33 -9.23
CA GLY A 79 6.94 -11.65 -10.56
C GLY A 79 7.96 -11.52 -11.69
#